data_AF-A0A834E113-F1
#
_entry.id   AF-A0A834E113-F1
#
_cell.length_a   1.000
_cell.length_b   1.000
_cell.length_c   1.000
_cell.angle_alpha   90.00
_cell.angle_beta   90.00
_cell.angle_gamma   90.00
#
_symmetry.space_group_name_H-M   'P 1'
#
loop_
_entity.id
_entity.type
_entity.pdbx_description
1 polymer ?
#
loop_
_entity_poly.entity_id
_entity_poly.type
_entity_poly.pdbx_seq_one_letter_code
_entity_poly.pdbx_strand_id
1 'polypeptide(L)'
;MSFVGNCGTFTRGYRAMILDVEFLYHLLYLLICALGLFVHEFFYSLLLFDLVYREETLLNVIKSVTRNGRSIILTAVLALILVYLFSIVGYLFFKDDFILEVDRLPNETALPEGPESLASELLSADVCQVGTGENCSSAAPREEPRPAEETEPDQEHTCETLLMCIVTVLSHGLRSGGGVGDVLRKPSKEEPLFAARVIYDLLFFFMVIIIVLNLIFGVIIDTFADLRSEKQKKEEILKTTCFICGLERDKFDNKTVTFEEHIKEEHNMWHYLCFIVLVKVKDSTEYTGPESYVAEMIKERNLDWFPRMRAMSLVSSDSEGEQNELRSLQEKLESAMRLVAGLSGQLSELKDQMTEQRKQKQRIGLLGHPPHMNVNPQQPA
;
A
#
# COMPACT_ATOMS: atom_id res chain seq x y z
N MET A 1 -10.29 11.20 -27.11
CA MET A 1 -9.56 10.97 -28.38
C MET A 1 -8.05 10.92 -28.18
N SER A 2 -7.41 11.96 -27.63
CA SER A 2 -5.95 11.95 -27.37
C SER A 2 -5.48 10.77 -26.52
N PHE A 3 -6.17 10.48 -25.40
CA PHE A 3 -5.90 9.32 -24.53
C PHE A 3 -5.83 7.99 -25.30
N VAL A 4 -6.85 7.73 -26.12
CA VAL A 4 -6.97 6.49 -26.89
C VAL A 4 -5.86 6.36 -27.94
N GLY A 5 -5.43 7.48 -28.53
CA GLY A 5 -4.30 7.51 -29.47
C GLY A 5 -2.96 7.23 -28.80
N ASN A 6 -2.71 7.82 -27.63
CA ASN A 6 -1.44 7.68 -26.92
C ASN A 6 -1.21 6.28 -26.35
N CYS A 7 -2.26 5.65 -25.81
CA CYS A 7 -2.17 4.31 -25.22
C CYS A 7 -2.30 3.18 -26.24
N GLY A 8 -2.55 3.49 -27.52
CA GLY A 8 -2.67 2.49 -28.59
C GLY A 8 -3.78 1.46 -28.37
N THR A 9 -4.79 1.76 -27.54
CA THR A 9 -5.84 0.81 -27.12
C THR A 9 -6.70 0.31 -28.28
N PHE A 10 -6.72 1.03 -29.41
CA PHE A 10 -7.34 0.56 -30.67
C PHE A 10 -6.74 -0.74 -31.21
N THR A 11 -5.44 -1.00 -30.97
CA THR A 11 -4.75 -2.19 -31.51
C THR A 11 -5.16 -3.50 -30.82
N ARG A 12 -5.73 -3.42 -29.60
CA ARG A 12 -6.17 -4.57 -28.79
C ARG A 12 -7.62 -5.01 -29.07
N GLY A 13 -8.38 -4.25 -29.86
CA GLY A 13 -9.77 -4.55 -30.23
C GLY A 13 -10.83 -3.95 -29.29
N TYR A 14 -12.06 -3.81 -29.79
CA TYR A 14 -13.15 -3.06 -29.12
C TYR A 14 -13.62 -3.65 -27.78
N ARG A 15 -13.64 -4.98 -27.63
CA ARG A 15 -13.98 -5.62 -26.34
C ARG A 15 -12.99 -5.30 -25.24
N ALA A 16 -11.70 -5.30 -25.56
CA ALA A 16 -10.66 -4.97 -24.60
C ALA A 16 -10.73 -3.49 -24.19
N MET A 17 -11.15 -2.62 -25.10
CA MET A 17 -11.33 -1.20 -24.84
C MET A 17 -12.48 -0.91 -23.86
N ILE A 18 -13.63 -1.58 -23.99
CA ILE A 18 -14.76 -1.38 -23.06
C ILE A 18 -14.47 -1.92 -21.66
N LEU A 19 -13.61 -2.95 -21.56
CA LEU A 19 -13.19 -3.51 -20.28
C LEU A 19 -12.12 -2.65 -19.58
N ASP A 20 -11.57 -1.65 -20.26
CA ASP A 20 -10.57 -0.76 -19.68
C ASP A 20 -11.23 0.27 -18.76
N VAL A 21 -10.84 0.25 -17.48
CA VAL A 21 -11.39 1.11 -16.43
C VAL A 21 -11.11 2.59 -16.73
N GLU A 22 -9.93 2.90 -17.27
CA GLU A 22 -9.57 4.28 -17.62
C GLU A 22 -10.45 4.81 -18.76
N PHE A 23 -10.79 3.97 -19.74
CA PHE A 23 -11.70 4.35 -20.82
C PHE A 23 -13.13 4.57 -20.31
N LEU A 24 -13.63 3.67 -19.46
CA LEU A 24 -14.95 3.79 -18.84
C LEU A 24 -15.07 5.07 -17.99
N TYR A 25 -14.02 5.47 -17.29
CA TYR A 25 -13.96 6.71 -16.54
C TYR A 25 -14.17 7.94 -17.45
N HIS A 26 -13.42 8.02 -18.56
CA HIS A 26 -13.57 9.12 -19.53
C HIS A 26 -14.95 9.13 -20.22
N LEU A 27 -15.51 7.95 -20.49
CA LEU A 27 -16.85 7.81 -21.05
C LEU A 27 -17.93 8.29 -20.05
N LEU A 28 -17.82 7.90 -18.79
CA LEU A 28 -18.70 8.36 -17.72
C LEU A 28 -18.61 9.88 -17.54
N TYR A 29 -17.41 10.45 -17.58
CA TYR A 29 -17.21 11.90 -17.53
C TYR A 29 -17.97 12.62 -18.65
N LEU A 30 -17.89 12.12 -19.89
CA LEU A 30 -18.62 12.67 -21.03
C LEU A 30 -20.15 12.54 -20.85
N LEU A 31 -20.61 11.42 -20.27
CA LEU A 31 -22.02 11.21 -19.96
C LEU A 31 -22.53 12.21 -18.90
N ILE A 32 -21.76 12.46 -17.84
CA ILE A 32 -22.09 13.46 -16.81
C ILE A 32 -22.13 14.86 -17.42
N CYS A 33 -21.19 15.20 -18.30
CA CYS A 33 -21.23 16.48 -19.03
C CYS A 33 -22.49 16.64 -19.89
N ALA A 34 -22.91 15.58 -20.59
CA ALA A 34 -24.14 15.59 -21.38
C ALA A 34 -25.39 15.74 -20.48
N LEU A 35 -25.45 15.02 -19.35
CA LEU A 35 -26.53 15.19 -18.37
C LEU A 35 -26.57 16.60 -17.77
N GLY A 36 -25.41 17.21 -17.55
CA GLY A 36 -25.31 18.62 -17.12
C GLY A 36 -25.92 19.59 -18.13
N LEU A 37 -25.76 19.31 -19.43
CA LEU A 37 -26.31 20.14 -20.50
C LEU A 37 -27.81 19.90 -20.73
N PHE A 38 -28.27 18.65 -20.67
CA PHE A 38 -29.64 18.27 -21.07
C PHE A 38 -30.63 18.17 -19.90
N VAL A 39 -30.17 17.96 -18.66
CA VAL A 39 -31.05 17.71 -17.50
C VAL A 39 -30.99 18.85 -16.48
N HIS A 40 -29.82 19.08 -15.85
CA HIS A 40 -29.67 20.11 -14.82
C HIS A 40 -28.20 20.44 -14.55
N GLU A 41 -27.91 21.71 -14.22
CA GLU A 41 -26.55 22.21 -13.96
C GLU A 41 -25.83 21.52 -12.78
N PHE A 42 -26.59 20.90 -11.87
CA PHE A 42 -26.07 20.18 -10.71
C PHE A 42 -25.06 19.09 -11.08
N PHE A 43 -25.20 18.44 -12.24
CA PHE A 43 -24.28 17.38 -12.66
C PHE A 43 -22.84 17.88 -12.88
N TYR A 44 -22.63 19.19 -13.12
CA TYR A 44 -21.29 19.77 -13.19
C TYR A 44 -20.54 19.70 -11.85
N SER A 45 -21.26 19.68 -10.71
CA SER A 45 -20.63 19.50 -9.40
C SER A 45 -19.93 18.15 -9.26
N LEU A 46 -20.44 17.09 -9.92
CA LEU A 46 -19.83 15.77 -9.89
C LEU A 46 -18.49 15.73 -10.65
N LEU A 47 -18.30 16.60 -11.64
CA LEU A 47 -17.05 16.69 -12.37
C LEU A 47 -15.90 17.20 -11.48
N LEU A 48 -16.20 17.89 -10.38
CA LEU A 48 -15.18 18.36 -9.43
C LEU A 48 -14.49 17.20 -8.70
N PHE A 49 -15.13 16.03 -8.57
CA PHE A 49 -14.49 14.84 -8.01
C PHE A 49 -13.33 14.32 -8.85
N ASP A 50 -13.21 14.75 -10.12
CA ASP A 50 -12.04 14.45 -10.97
C ASP A 50 -10.72 14.93 -10.36
N LEU A 51 -10.75 16.02 -9.57
CA LEU A 51 -9.57 16.51 -8.85
C LEU A 51 -8.95 15.43 -7.95
N VAL A 52 -9.80 14.61 -7.32
CA VAL A 52 -9.38 13.55 -6.42
C VAL A 52 -8.68 12.40 -7.16
N TYR A 53 -9.10 12.13 -8.40
CA TYR A 53 -8.50 11.08 -9.22
C TYR A 53 -7.19 11.53 -9.87
N ARG A 54 -7.06 12.82 -10.22
CA ARG A 54 -5.86 13.38 -10.85
C ARG A 54 -4.70 13.56 -9.88
N GLU A 55 -5.00 13.81 -8.61
CA GLU A 55 -3.98 14.10 -7.59
C GLU A 55 -3.61 12.83 -6.81
N GLU A 56 -2.37 12.36 -6.96
CA GLU A 56 -1.89 11.12 -6.31
C GLU A 56 -2.01 11.19 -4.78
N THR A 57 -1.81 12.38 -4.20
CA THR A 57 -1.88 12.58 -2.75
C THR A 57 -3.29 12.36 -2.21
N LEU A 58 -4.32 12.89 -2.87
CA LEU A 58 -5.73 12.69 -2.49
C LEU A 58 -6.18 11.25 -2.72
N LEU A 59 -5.74 10.62 -3.81
CA LEU A 59 -6.03 9.23 -4.06
C LEU A 59 -5.45 8.31 -2.97
N ASN A 60 -4.25 8.62 -2.46
CA ASN A 60 -3.66 7.91 -1.34
C ASN A 60 -4.47 8.04 -0.03
N VAL A 61 -5.10 9.21 0.20
CA VAL A 61 -6.02 9.41 1.34
C VAL A 61 -7.29 8.56 1.19
N ILE A 62 -7.87 8.44 -0.01
CA ILE A 62 -8.99 7.51 -0.21
C ILE A 62 -8.52 6.07 -0.02
N LYS A 63 -7.34 5.75 -0.54
CA LYS A 63 -6.78 4.41 -0.49
C LYS A 63 -6.54 3.93 0.94
N SER A 64 -6.22 4.82 1.89
CA SER A 64 -6.08 4.42 3.31
C SER A 64 -7.39 3.86 3.85
N VAL A 65 -8.52 4.52 3.57
CA VAL A 65 -9.84 4.06 3.98
C VAL A 65 -10.27 2.79 3.23
N THR A 66 -10.05 2.72 1.91
CA THR A 66 -10.54 1.58 1.10
C THR A 66 -9.70 0.32 1.25
N ARG A 67 -8.40 0.42 1.56
CA ARG A 67 -7.48 -0.73 1.62
C ARG A 67 -7.85 -1.71 2.74
N ASN A 68 -8.12 -1.20 3.95
CA ASN A 68 -8.62 -2.02 5.07
C ASN A 68 -10.12 -1.82 5.29
N GLY A 69 -10.87 -1.52 4.21
CA GLY A 69 -12.30 -1.24 4.28
C GLY A 69 -13.11 -2.35 4.96
N ARG A 70 -12.69 -3.61 4.83
CA ARG A 70 -13.31 -4.74 5.55
C ARG A 70 -13.28 -4.55 7.08
N SER A 71 -12.15 -4.11 7.63
CA SER A 71 -11.99 -3.89 9.08
C SER A 71 -12.84 -2.71 9.56
N ILE A 72 -12.87 -1.63 8.77
CA ILE A 72 -13.70 -0.45 9.05
C ILE A 72 -15.19 -0.83 9.04
N ILE A 73 -15.64 -1.58 8.02
CA ILE A 73 -17.04 -2.05 7.94
C ILE A 73 -17.38 -2.96 9.12
N LEU A 74 -16.50 -3.91 9.49
CA LEU A 74 -16.71 -4.78 10.67
C LEU A 74 -16.81 -3.96 11.96
N THR A 75 -15.99 -2.92 12.12
CA THR A 75 -16.03 -2.02 13.27
C THR A 75 -17.30 -1.17 13.28
N ALA A 76 -17.75 -0.68 12.12
CA ALA A 76 -19.01 0.04 11.98
C ALA A 76 -20.23 -0.85 12.27
N VAL A 77 -20.19 -2.12 11.87
CA VAL A 77 -21.21 -3.11 12.23
C VAL A 77 -21.21 -3.37 13.73
N LEU A 78 -20.04 -3.50 14.37
CA LEU A 78 -19.93 -3.59 15.82
C LEU A 78 -20.52 -2.35 16.52
N ALA A 79 -20.22 -1.15 16.00
CA ALA A 79 -20.78 0.10 16.49
C ALA A 79 -22.32 0.09 16.41
N LEU A 80 -22.87 -0.34 15.27
CA LEU A 80 -24.31 -0.43 15.05
C LEU A 80 -24.97 -1.45 15.98
N ILE A 81 -24.34 -2.60 16.22
CA ILE A 81 -24.83 -3.60 17.19
C ILE A 81 -24.83 -3.02 18.61
N LEU A 82 -23.77 -2.33 19.03
CA LEU A 82 -23.71 -1.71 20.35
C LEU A 82 -24.77 -0.61 20.50
N VAL A 83 -24.89 0.30 19.53
CA VAL A 83 -25.93 1.33 19.50
C VAL A 83 -27.31 0.69 19.58
N TYR A 84 -27.56 -0.40 18.84
CA TYR A 84 -28.81 -1.14 18.88
C TYR A 84 -29.12 -1.69 20.29
N LEU A 85 -28.14 -2.31 20.96
CA LEU A 85 -28.31 -2.81 22.32
C LEU A 85 -28.61 -1.68 23.32
N PHE A 86 -27.87 -0.57 23.25
CA PHE A 86 -28.13 0.61 24.08
C PHE A 86 -29.50 1.23 23.79
N SER A 87 -29.97 1.19 22.55
CA SER A 87 -31.29 1.69 22.16
C SER A 87 -32.42 0.83 22.71
N ILE A 88 -32.27 -0.50 22.77
CA ILE A 88 -33.26 -1.37 23.43
C ILE A 88 -33.35 -1.04 24.92
N VAL A 89 -32.21 -0.91 25.59
CA VAL A 89 -32.17 -0.55 27.02
C VAL A 89 -32.79 0.84 27.25
N GLY A 90 -32.46 1.81 26.39
CA GLY A 90 -33.06 3.15 26.40
C GLY A 90 -34.58 3.11 26.24
N TYR A 91 -35.08 2.35 25.26
CA TYR A 91 -36.50 2.20 25.00
C TYR A 91 -37.27 1.51 26.13
N LEU A 92 -36.66 0.52 26.81
CA LEU A 92 -37.34 -0.21 27.88
C LEU A 92 -37.37 0.53 29.22
N PHE A 93 -36.31 1.29 29.54
CA PHE A 93 -36.16 1.90 30.88
C PHE A 93 -36.24 3.42 30.89
N PHE A 94 -35.92 4.11 29.78
CA PHE A 94 -35.74 5.56 29.71
C PHE A 94 -36.55 6.21 28.58
N LYS A 95 -37.61 5.54 28.10
CA LYS A 95 -38.43 5.99 26.95
C LYS A 95 -38.89 7.45 27.10
N ASP A 96 -39.37 7.79 28.29
CA ASP A 96 -39.99 9.09 28.58
C ASP A 96 -38.96 10.23 28.69
N ASP A 97 -37.67 9.92 28.85
CA ASP A 97 -36.59 10.90 28.95
C ASP A 97 -36.02 11.34 27.59
N PHE A 98 -36.42 10.70 26.48
CA PHE A 98 -36.05 11.09 25.11
C PHE A 98 -36.94 12.23 24.60
N ILE A 99 -36.63 13.44 25.07
CA ILE A 99 -37.32 14.67 24.68
C ILE A 99 -36.35 15.54 23.89
N LEU A 100 -36.73 15.89 22.66
CA LEU A 100 -35.94 16.77 21.80
C LEU A 100 -36.73 18.05 21.53
N GLU A 101 -36.06 19.19 21.65
CA GLU A 101 -36.59 20.48 21.20
C GLU A 101 -36.59 20.50 19.66
N VAL A 102 -37.74 20.77 19.06
CA VAL A 102 -37.91 20.79 17.61
C VAL A 102 -38.50 22.12 17.15
N ASP A 103 -37.99 22.63 16.03
CA ASP A 103 -38.60 23.76 15.34
C ASP A 103 -39.65 23.21 14.36
N ARG A 104 -40.94 23.42 14.66
CA ARG A 104 -42.02 23.01 13.75
C ARG A 104 -42.05 23.91 12.52
N LEU A 105 -42.14 23.29 11.34
CA LEU A 105 -42.40 24.05 10.11
C LEU A 105 -43.81 24.66 10.18
N PRO A 106 -43.99 25.96 9.91
CA PRO A 106 -45.31 26.55 9.85
C PRO A 106 -46.13 25.87 8.74
N ASN A 107 -47.32 25.40 9.11
CA ASN A 107 -48.18 24.65 8.22
C ASN A 107 -48.91 25.62 7.26
N GLU A 108 -48.38 25.81 6.04
CA GLU A 108 -48.99 26.69 5.00
C GLU A 108 -50.38 26.23 4.51
N THR A 109 -50.98 25.20 5.11
CA THR A 109 -52.36 24.75 4.80
C THR A 109 -53.42 25.19 5.82
N ALA A 110 -53.04 25.88 6.90
CA ALA A 110 -54.01 26.59 7.74
C ALA A 110 -54.29 27.98 7.15
N LEU A 111 -55.21 28.02 6.19
CA LEU A 111 -55.87 29.25 5.74
C LEU A 111 -56.37 30.03 6.98
N PRO A 112 -56.05 31.33 7.12
CA PRO A 112 -56.76 32.16 8.08
C PRO A 112 -58.19 32.35 7.58
N GLU A 113 -59.17 31.89 8.36
CA GLU A 113 -60.55 32.37 8.21
C GLU A 113 -60.56 33.87 8.53
N GLY A 114 -60.65 34.70 7.48
CA GLY A 114 -60.80 36.14 7.62
C GLY A 114 -60.74 36.82 6.24
N PRO A 115 -61.86 37.35 5.72
CA PRO A 115 -61.84 38.08 4.46
C PRO A 115 -61.33 39.49 4.77
N GLU A 116 -60.14 39.83 4.28
CA GLU A 116 -59.82 41.17 3.75
C GLU A 116 -58.37 41.21 3.26
N SER A 117 -58.22 40.68 2.05
CA SER A 117 -57.31 41.12 1.00
C SER A 117 -56.32 42.24 1.37
N LEU A 118 -55.05 41.85 1.41
CA LEU A 118 -53.82 42.63 1.17
C LEU A 118 -53.85 43.57 -0.07
N ALA A 119 -54.98 43.70 -0.77
CA ALA A 119 -55.21 44.69 -1.83
C ALA A 119 -55.73 46.04 -1.33
N SER A 120 -56.10 46.18 -0.05
CA SER A 120 -56.55 47.45 0.55
C SER A 120 -55.38 48.43 0.83
N GLU A 121 -54.22 47.92 1.26
CA GLU A 121 -53.07 48.75 1.65
C GLU A 121 -52.28 49.37 0.48
N LEU A 122 -52.43 48.85 -0.75
CA LEU A 122 -51.75 49.39 -1.93
C LEU A 122 -52.60 50.40 -2.73
N LEU A 123 -53.86 50.66 -2.33
CA LEU A 123 -54.74 51.64 -2.99
C LEU A 123 -55.07 52.87 -2.15
N SER A 124 -54.55 53.00 -0.92
CA SER A 124 -54.64 54.23 -0.13
C SER A 124 -53.37 55.09 -0.22
N ALA A 125 -52.82 55.22 -1.42
CA ALA A 125 -51.87 56.28 -1.75
C ALA A 125 -52.62 57.58 -2.07
N ASP A 126 -52.78 58.41 -1.05
CA ASP A 126 -52.75 59.87 -1.05
C ASP A 126 -53.47 60.63 -2.20
N VAL A 127 -54.72 61.05 -1.94
CA VAL A 127 -55.33 62.23 -2.60
C VAL A 127 -56.12 63.02 -1.56
N CYS A 128 -55.47 63.95 -0.88
CA CYS A 128 -56.17 65.02 -0.16
C CYS A 128 -56.69 66.05 -1.18
N GLN A 129 -57.99 66.04 -1.45
CA GLN A 129 -58.64 67.08 -2.27
C GLN A 129 -59.15 68.20 -1.37
N VAL A 130 -58.59 69.40 -1.58
CA VAL A 130 -58.92 70.63 -0.86
C VAL A 130 -60.33 71.10 -1.22
N GLY A 131 -61.22 71.20 -0.23
CA GLY A 131 -62.55 71.80 -0.41
C GLY A 131 -63.43 71.75 0.83
N THR A 132 -63.30 72.77 1.69
CA THR A 132 -64.24 73.17 2.76
C THR A 132 -64.32 72.29 4.01
N GLY A 133 -63.44 72.60 4.96
CA GLY A 133 -63.70 72.70 6.40
C GLY A 133 -64.35 71.52 7.12
N GLU A 134 -63.54 70.62 7.67
CA GLU A 134 -63.74 70.00 8.99
C GLU A 134 -62.45 69.30 9.47
N ASN A 135 -62.26 69.29 10.79
CA ASN A 135 -61.02 68.97 11.50
C ASN A 135 -60.85 67.43 11.63
N CYS A 136 -59.89 66.82 10.94
CA CYS A 136 -59.57 65.41 11.14
C CYS A 136 -58.88 65.19 12.48
N SER A 137 -59.64 64.74 13.49
CA SER A 137 -59.11 64.25 14.76
C SER A 137 -59.69 62.86 15.01
N SER A 138 -58.94 61.81 14.69
CA SER A 138 -59.24 60.45 15.11
C SER A 138 -58.29 60.05 16.24
N ALA A 139 -58.87 59.88 17.43
CA ALA A 139 -58.22 59.32 18.60
C ALA A 139 -57.79 57.88 18.33
N ALA A 140 -56.50 57.60 18.52
CA ALA A 140 -55.98 56.24 18.57
C ALA A 140 -56.21 55.66 19.98
N PRO A 141 -56.84 54.48 20.14
CA PRO A 141 -56.59 53.65 21.30
C PRO A 141 -55.16 53.11 21.17
N ARG A 142 -54.32 53.38 22.17
CA ARG A 142 -53.08 52.61 22.39
C ARG A 142 -53.48 51.19 22.77
N GLU A 143 -53.41 50.25 21.85
CA GLU A 143 -53.10 48.87 22.22
C GLU A 143 -51.59 48.79 22.42
N GLU A 144 -51.18 48.43 23.63
CA GLU A 144 -49.80 48.07 23.92
C GLU A 144 -49.38 46.92 22.99
N PRO A 145 -48.10 46.86 22.55
CA PRO A 145 -47.57 45.64 21.97
C PRO A 145 -47.72 44.55 23.03
N ARG A 146 -48.55 43.53 22.78
CA ARG A 146 -48.41 42.26 23.51
C ARG A 146 -46.95 41.85 23.35
N PRO A 147 -46.27 41.43 24.44
CA PRO A 147 -44.94 40.86 24.28
C PRO A 147 -45.09 39.71 23.26
N ALA A 148 -44.14 39.62 22.32
CA ALA A 148 -44.01 38.42 21.51
C ALA A 148 -44.15 37.25 22.47
N GLU A 149 -45.20 36.44 22.30
CA GLU A 149 -45.28 35.17 23.03
C GLU A 149 -43.95 34.49 22.72
N GLU A 150 -43.13 34.31 23.76
CA GLU A 150 -42.00 33.41 23.72
C GLU A 150 -42.62 32.08 23.31
N THR A 151 -42.52 31.73 22.02
CA THR A 151 -42.92 30.42 21.54
C THR A 151 -42.02 29.45 22.29
N GLU A 152 -42.54 28.87 23.37
CA GLU A 152 -41.87 27.80 24.12
C GLU A 152 -41.37 26.78 23.09
N PRO A 153 -40.11 26.32 23.17
CA PRO A 153 -39.60 25.33 22.24
C PRO A 153 -40.50 24.10 22.32
N ASP A 154 -41.12 23.73 21.19
CA ASP A 154 -41.97 22.56 21.11
C ASP A 154 -41.09 21.33 21.41
N GLN A 155 -41.37 20.66 22.53
CA GLN A 155 -40.69 19.44 22.96
C GLN A 155 -41.42 18.22 22.41
N GLU A 156 -40.71 17.37 21.67
CA GLU A 156 -41.27 16.13 21.10
C GLU A 156 -40.58 14.88 21.64
N HIS A 157 -41.38 13.85 21.91
CA HIS A 157 -40.90 12.54 22.32
C HIS A 157 -40.36 11.76 21.11
N THR A 158 -39.05 11.55 21.06
CA THR A 158 -38.36 10.99 19.89
C THR A 158 -38.12 9.47 19.95
N CYS A 159 -38.52 8.81 21.04
CA CYS A 159 -38.34 7.37 21.28
C CYS A 159 -39.70 6.64 21.48
N GLU A 160 -40.75 7.00 20.72
CA GLU A 160 -42.05 6.32 20.85
C GLU A 160 -42.03 4.87 20.35
N THR A 161 -41.23 4.60 19.32
CA THR A 161 -41.00 3.26 18.75
C THR A 161 -39.52 2.90 18.84
N LEU A 162 -39.22 1.59 18.90
CA LEU A 162 -37.83 1.10 18.94
C LEU A 162 -37.01 1.62 17.75
N LEU A 163 -37.60 1.68 16.56
CA LEU A 163 -36.92 2.16 15.36
C LEU A 163 -36.56 3.65 15.45
N MET A 164 -37.50 4.49 15.91
CA MET A 164 -37.21 5.91 16.13
C MET A 164 -36.14 6.09 17.21
N CYS A 165 -36.20 5.29 18.28
CA CYS A 165 -35.17 5.34 19.31
C CYS A 165 -33.77 5.01 18.78
N ILE A 166 -33.64 3.96 17.95
CA ILE A 166 -32.37 3.62 17.30
C ILE A 166 -31.88 4.76 16.41
N VAL A 167 -32.77 5.35 15.60
CA VAL A 167 -32.42 6.47 14.72
C VAL A 167 -31.96 7.68 15.54
N THR A 168 -32.66 8.02 16.62
CA THR A 168 -32.34 9.13 17.52
C THR A 168 -30.97 8.93 18.22
N VAL A 169 -30.70 7.74 18.75
CA VAL A 169 -29.40 7.43 19.37
C VAL A 169 -28.27 7.41 18.33
N LEU A 170 -28.54 6.92 17.11
CA LEU A 170 -27.55 6.90 16.03
C LEU A 170 -27.22 8.30 15.52
N SER A 171 -28.22 9.18 15.36
CA SER A 171 -28.05 10.50 14.75
C SER A 171 -27.59 11.56 15.75
N HIS A 172 -28.25 11.65 16.91
CA HIS A 172 -27.95 12.63 17.95
C HIS A 172 -26.99 12.06 18.98
N GLY A 173 -27.16 10.81 19.40
CA GLY A 173 -26.29 10.20 20.42
C GLY A 173 -24.84 10.02 19.98
N LEU A 174 -24.55 9.71 18.71
CA LEU A 174 -23.17 9.62 18.20
C LEU A 174 -22.54 10.97 17.84
N ARG A 175 -23.36 11.97 17.50
CA ARG A 175 -22.91 13.26 16.96
C ARG A 175 -22.78 14.33 18.05
N SER A 176 -23.62 14.27 19.07
CA SER A 176 -23.47 15.10 20.28
C SER A 176 -22.23 14.64 21.03
N GLY A 177 -21.23 15.51 21.17
CA GLY A 177 -19.89 15.14 21.63
C GLY A 177 -19.81 14.46 23.02
N GLY A 178 -20.84 14.58 23.87
CA GLY A 178 -20.95 13.89 25.17
C GLY A 178 -21.73 12.57 25.15
N GLY A 179 -22.18 12.12 23.98
CA GLY A 179 -22.94 10.88 23.82
C GLY A 179 -24.45 11.06 23.94
N VAL A 180 -25.16 9.95 24.18
CA VAL A 180 -26.62 9.93 24.30
C VAL A 180 -27.14 10.72 25.52
N GLY A 181 -26.32 10.90 26.56
CA GLY A 181 -26.69 11.66 27.76
C GLY A 181 -27.01 13.12 27.51
N ASP A 182 -26.45 13.73 26.46
CA ASP A 182 -26.74 15.11 26.05
C ASP A 182 -28.11 15.25 25.35
N VAL A 183 -28.66 14.15 24.84
CA VAL A 183 -29.93 14.12 24.11
C VAL A 183 -31.12 13.90 25.05
N LEU A 184 -30.90 13.18 26.15
CA LEU A 184 -31.95 12.94 27.13
C LEU A 184 -32.06 14.11 28.12
N ARG A 185 -33.24 14.22 28.72
CA ARG A 185 -33.49 15.15 29.82
C ARG A 185 -32.53 14.90 30.99
N LYS A 186 -32.06 15.99 31.61
CA LYS A 186 -31.22 15.93 32.82
C LYS A 186 -32.04 15.38 34.00
N PRO A 187 -31.65 14.25 34.63
CA PRO A 187 -32.41 13.65 35.72
C PRO A 187 -32.27 14.43 37.03
N SER A 188 -33.32 14.41 37.87
CA SER A 188 -33.25 14.98 39.23
C SER A 188 -32.55 14.03 40.21
N LYS A 189 -31.96 14.57 41.28
CA LYS A 189 -31.25 13.79 42.32
C LYS A 189 -32.18 12.88 43.13
N GLU A 190 -33.48 13.15 43.11
CA GLU A 190 -34.50 12.47 43.90
C GLU A 190 -35.10 11.25 43.18
N GLU A 191 -34.77 11.06 41.90
CA GLU A 191 -35.29 9.96 41.09
C GLU A 191 -34.60 8.62 41.44
N PRO A 192 -35.36 7.52 41.63
CA PRO A 192 -34.79 6.23 42.04
C PRO A 192 -33.84 5.61 41.00
N LEU A 193 -33.95 6.04 39.74
CA LEU A 193 -33.15 5.56 38.61
C LEU A 193 -31.96 6.48 38.28
N PHE A 194 -31.71 7.53 39.09
CA PHE A 194 -30.62 8.49 38.84
C PHE A 194 -29.26 7.80 38.64
N ALA A 195 -28.89 6.88 39.54
CA ALA A 195 -27.60 6.18 39.46
C ALA A 195 -27.50 5.28 38.22
N ALA A 196 -28.59 4.57 37.88
CA ALA A 196 -28.65 3.71 36.69
C ALA A 196 -28.53 4.53 35.40
N ARG A 197 -29.17 5.71 35.36
CA ARG A 197 -29.09 6.67 34.25
C ARG A 197 -27.66 7.16 34.02
N VAL A 198 -26.98 7.59 35.08
CA VAL A 198 -25.57 8.05 34.99
C VAL A 198 -24.65 6.94 34.50
N ILE A 199 -24.82 5.71 34.99
CA ILE A 199 -24.01 4.56 34.52
C ILE A 199 -24.29 4.28 33.04
N TYR A 200 -25.56 4.33 32.62
CA TYR A 200 -25.93 4.14 31.21
C TYR A 200 -25.23 5.17 30.29
N ASP A 201 -25.26 6.45 30.66
CA ASP A 201 -24.65 7.52 29.87
C ASP A 201 -23.12 7.40 29.81
N LEU A 202 -22.48 7.11 30.96
CA LEU A 202 -21.03 6.91 31.02
C LEU A 202 -20.58 5.67 30.23
N LEU A 203 -21.34 4.57 30.30
CA LEU A 203 -21.04 3.36 29.53
C LEU A 203 -21.20 3.59 28.03
N PHE A 204 -22.25 4.29 27.61
CA PHE A 204 -22.44 4.64 26.21
C PHE A 204 -21.27 5.51 25.70
N PHE A 205 -20.92 6.57 26.45
CA PHE A 205 -19.83 7.48 26.09
C PHE A 205 -18.49 6.74 25.97
N PHE A 206 -18.12 5.95 26.98
CA PHE A 206 -16.84 5.24 26.98
C PHE A 206 -16.78 4.14 25.91
N MET A 207 -17.82 3.32 25.79
CA MET A 207 -17.80 2.18 24.87
C MET A 207 -17.98 2.60 23.41
N VAL A 208 -18.96 3.47 23.12
CA VAL A 208 -19.33 3.78 21.74
C VAL A 208 -18.50 4.94 21.18
N ILE A 209 -18.34 6.03 21.94
CA ILE A 209 -17.60 7.20 21.47
C ILE A 209 -16.10 6.99 21.66
N ILE A 210 -15.63 6.72 22.88
CA ILE A 210 -14.20 6.66 23.16
C ILE A 210 -13.54 5.41 22.57
N ILE A 211 -14.13 4.22 22.69
CA ILE A 211 -13.53 3.01 22.17
C ILE A 211 -13.83 2.84 20.68
N VAL A 212 -15.11 2.71 20.31
CA VAL A 212 -15.46 2.28 18.94
C VAL A 212 -15.16 3.34 17.88
N LEU A 213 -15.53 4.60 18.10
CA LEU A 213 -15.28 5.67 17.11
C LEU A 213 -13.77 5.93 16.93
N ASN A 214 -12.99 5.94 18.03
CA ASN A 214 -11.54 6.08 17.93
C ASN A 214 -10.85 4.83 17.36
N LEU A 215 -11.44 3.64 17.48
CA LEU A 215 -10.93 2.44 16.79
C LEU A 215 -11.02 2.62 15.27
N ILE A 216 -12.13 3.18 14.75
CA ILE A 216 -12.28 3.47 13.31
C ILE A 216 -11.18 4.43 12.84
N PHE A 217 -10.98 5.54 13.55
CA PHE A 217 -9.89 6.48 13.23
C PHE A 217 -8.51 5.83 13.38
N GLY A 218 -8.31 4.99 14.40
CA GLY A 218 -7.07 4.24 14.61
C GLY A 218 -6.72 3.34 13.42
N VAL A 219 -7.69 2.59 12.89
CA VAL A 219 -7.50 1.76 11.68
C VAL A 219 -7.16 2.61 10.46
N ILE A 220 -7.78 3.79 10.29
CA ILE A 220 -7.47 4.71 9.18
C ILE A 220 -6.06 5.29 9.32
N ILE A 221 -5.62 5.64 10.53
CA ILE A 221 -4.26 6.17 10.77
C ILE A 221 -3.21 5.08 10.50
N ASP A 222 -3.45 3.86 10.97
CA ASP A 222 -2.57 2.70 10.75
C ASP A 222 -2.40 2.40 9.26
N THR A 223 -3.50 2.31 8.52
CA THR A 223 -3.45 2.11 7.05
C THR A 223 -2.75 3.24 6.30
N PHE A 224 -2.87 4.48 6.76
CA PHE A 224 -2.18 5.62 6.17
C PHE A 224 -0.66 5.52 6.41
N ALA A 225 -0.25 5.12 7.61
CA ALA A 225 1.15 4.86 7.94
C ALA A 225 1.74 3.70 7.10
N ASP A 226 0.96 2.63 6.89
CA ASP A 226 1.35 1.50 6.04
C ASP A 226 1.56 1.92 4.59
N LEU A 227 0.60 2.66 4.00
CA LEU A 227 0.72 3.14 2.62
C LEU A 227 1.95 4.03 2.42
N ARG A 228 2.25 4.89 3.40
CA ARG A 228 3.46 5.72 3.39
C ARG A 228 4.73 4.85 3.42
N SER A 229 4.77 3.88 4.32
CA SER A 229 5.92 2.98 4.50
C SER A 229 6.17 2.12 3.26
N GLU A 230 5.10 1.64 2.61
CA GLU A 230 5.21 0.92 1.34
C GLU A 230 5.72 1.79 0.19
N LYS A 231 5.22 3.03 0.06
CA LYS A 231 5.71 3.97 -0.96
C LYS A 231 7.20 4.25 -0.75
N GLN A 232 7.60 4.53 0.48
CA GLN A 232 9.00 4.77 0.82
C GLN A 232 9.88 3.54 0.52
N LYS A 233 9.44 2.34 0.90
CA LYS A 233 10.17 1.09 0.61
C LYS A 233 10.32 0.84 -0.89
N LYS A 234 9.28 1.11 -1.68
CA LYS A 234 9.36 0.97 -3.15
C LYS A 234 10.34 1.97 -3.76
N GLU A 235 10.30 3.23 -3.32
CA GLU A 235 11.24 4.25 -3.78
C GLU A 235 12.69 3.94 -3.36
N GLU A 236 12.87 3.36 -2.17
CA GLU A 236 14.17 2.90 -1.70
C GLU A 236 14.71 1.78 -2.59
N ILE A 237 13.96 0.69 -2.77
CA ILE A 237 14.36 -0.44 -3.64
C ILE A 237 14.69 0.03 -5.06
N LEU A 238 13.90 0.96 -5.62
CA LEU A 238 14.16 1.51 -6.96
C LEU A 238 15.50 2.28 -7.05
N LYS A 239 15.95 2.89 -5.95
CA LYS A 239 17.19 3.69 -5.89
C LYS A 239 18.41 2.87 -5.49
N THR A 240 18.21 1.82 -4.68
CA THR A 240 19.29 1.03 -4.08
C THR A 240 19.48 -0.32 -4.74
N THR A 241 18.52 -0.82 -5.52
CA THR A 241 18.61 -2.15 -6.16
C THR A 241 18.56 -2.02 -7.67
N CYS A 242 19.43 -2.74 -8.38
CA CYS A 242 19.41 -2.78 -9.85
C CYS A 242 18.20 -3.58 -10.35
N PHE A 243 17.44 -3.01 -11.29
CA PHE A 243 16.19 -3.60 -11.84
C PHE A 243 16.41 -4.96 -12.54
N ILE A 244 17.57 -5.17 -13.15
CA ILE A 244 17.84 -6.37 -13.95
C ILE A 244 18.43 -7.49 -13.08
N CYS A 245 19.55 -7.22 -12.40
CA CYS A 245 20.27 -8.27 -11.66
C CYS A 245 19.85 -8.41 -10.20
N GLY A 246 19.15 -7.44 -9.62
CA GLY A 246 18.74 -7.47 -8.22
C GLY A 246 19.86 -7.21 -7.21
N LEU A 247 21.04 -6.78 -7.66
CA LEU A 247 22.13 -6.39 -6.76
C LEU A 247 21.85 -5.05 -6.10
N GLU A 248 22.17 -4.97 -4.81
CA GLU A 248 22.12 -3.75 -4.02
C GLU A 248 23.33 -2.84 -4.34
N ARG A 249 23.13 -1.55 -4.12
CA ARG A 249 24.10 -0.47 -4.37
C ARG A 249 25.39 -0.67 -3.58
N ASP A 250 25.29 -1.22 -2.36
CA ASP A 250 26.42 -1.52 -1.47
C ASP A 250 27.49 -2.40 -2.12
N LYS A 251 27.12 -3.28 -3.07
CA LYS A 251 28.06 -4.19 -3.75
C LYS A 251 29.00 -3.48 -4.72
N PHE A 252 28.63 -2.30 -5.16
CA PHE A 252 29.41 -1.48 -6.08
C PHE A 252 30.24 -0.42 -5.36
N ASP A 253 30.02 -0.22 -4.06
CA ASP A 253 30.82 0.67 -3.24
C ASP A 253 32.27 0.13 -3.17
N ASN A 254 33.25 1.01 -3.38
CA ASN A 254 34.69 0.68 -3.43
C ASN A 254 35.11 -0.24 -4.59
N LYS A 255 34.30 -0.36 -5.64
CA LYS A 255 34.67 -1.03 -6.90
C LYS A 255 35.00 0.00 -7.99
N THR A 256 35.59 -0.48 -9.09
CA THR A 256 35.97 0.37 -10.23
C THR A 256 34.75 0.93 -10.96
N VAL A 257 33.65 0.18 -10.98
CA VAL A 257 32.39 0.57 -11.62
C VAL A 257 31.40 1.05 -10.55
N THR A 258 30.85 2.25 -10.75
CA THR A 258 29.84 2.82 -9.85
C THR A 258 28.46 2.22 -10.11
N PHE A 259 27.56 2.28 -9.12
CA PHE A 259 26.18 1.82 -9.30
C PHE A 259 25.44 2.57 -10.42
N GLU A 260 25.67 3.88 -10.55
CA GLU A 260 25.08 4.71 -11.61
C GLU A 260 25.55 4.30 -13.02
N GLU A 261 26.82 3.95 -13.17
CA GLU A 261 27.37 3.43 -14.43
C GLU A 261 26.83 2.03 -14.74
N HIS A 262 26.75 1.17 -13.71
CA HIS A 262 26.17 -0.17 -13.82
C HIS A 262 24.73 -0.14 -14.36
N ILE A 263 23.86 0.74 -13.86
CA ILE A 263 22.45 0.80 -14.32
C ILE A 263 22.28 1.50 -15.69
N LYS A 264 23.23 2.36 -16.10
CA LYS A 264 23.12 3.13 -17.35
C LYS A 264 23.75 2.42 -18.54
N GLU A 265 24.90 1.80 -18.33
CA GLU A 265 25.72 1.22 -19.40
C GLU A 265 25.60 -0.32 -19.41
N GLU A 266 25.76 -1.00 -18.27
CA GLU A 266 25.72 -2.47 -18.21
C GLU A 266 24.28 -3.01 -18.21
N HIS A 267 23.45 -2.56 -17.25
CA HIS A 267 22.12 -3.09 -16.95
C HIS A 267 21.01 -2.06 -17.20
N ASN A 268 21.02 -1.46 -18.38
CA ASN A 268 19.97 -0.53 -18.80
C ASN A 268 18.69 -1.28 -19.21
N MET A 269 17.59 -1.04 -18.49
CA MET A 269 16.29 -1.68 -18.77
C MET A 269 15.82 -1.54 -20.22
N TRP A 270 16.08 -0.39 -20.85
CA TRP A 270 15.63 -0.12 -22.22
C TRP A 270 16.42 -0.90 -23.26
N HIS A 271 17.72 -1.12 -23.04
CA HIS A 271 18.54 -1.93 -23.95
C HIS A 271 18.01 -3.37 -24.04
N TYR A 272 17.55 -3.96 -22.92
CA TYR A 272 16.91 -5.28 -22.93
C TYR A 272 15.61 -5.28 -23.74
N LEU A 273 14.76 -4.25 -23.60
CA LEU A 273 13.53 -4.15 -24.37
C LEU A 273 13.82 -4.01 -25.88
N CYS A 274 14.76 -3.15 -26.25
CA CYS A 274 15.19 -2.97 -27.64
C CYS A 274 15.74 -4.28 -28.23
N PHE A 275 16.51 -5.04 -27.46
CA PHE A 275 17.05 -6.33 -27.88
C PHE A 275 15.94 -7.37 -28.12
N ILE A 276 14.93 -7.45 -27.25
CA ILE A 276 13.77 -8.33 -27.44
C ILE A 276 13.01 -7.96 -28.72
N VAL A 277 12.83 -6.66 -29.00
CA VAL A 277 12.20 -6.19 -30.23
C VAL A 277 13.04 -6.56 -31.46
N LEU A 278 14.37 -6.38 -31.38
CA LEU A 278 15.30 -6.77 -32.44
C LEU A 278 15.17 -8.26 -32.78
N VAL A 279 15.24 -9.15 -31.77
CA VAL A 279 15.10 -10.59 -31.96
C VAL A 279 13.75 -10.97 -32.54
N LYS A 280 12.68 -10.20 -32.29
CA LYS A 280 11.36 -10.48 -32.88
C LYS A 280 11.20 -10.04 -34.34
N VAL A 281 11.95 -9.02 -34.77
CA VAL A 281 11.82 -8.42 -36.11
C VAL A 281 12.88 -8.96 -37.08
N LYS A 282 14.06 -9.28 -36.57
CA LYS A 282 15.18 -9.80 -37.36
C LYS A 282 14.88 -11.19 -37.90
N ASP A 283 15.38 -11.50 -39.09
CA ASP A 283 15.19 -12.82 -39.70
C ASP A 283 15.96 -13.90 -38.94
N SER A 284 15.32 -15.05 -38.73
CA SER A 284 15.89 -16.17 -37.96
C SER A 284 17.18 -16.75 -38.55
N THR A 285 17.44 -16.57 -39.85
CA THR A 285 18.67 -17.03 -40.51
C THR A 285 19.86 -16.11 -40.26
N GLU A 286 19.61 -14.87 -39.83
CA GLU A 286 20.64 -13.86 -39.55
C GLU A 286 20.99 -13.77 -38.05
N TYR A 287 20.39 -14.64 -37.23
CA TYR A 287 20.68 -14.65 -35.81
C TYR A 287 22.14 -15.00 -35.55
N THR A 288 22.76 -14.24 -34.64
CA THR A 288 24.02 -14.67 -34.02
C THR A 288 23.77 -15.83 -33.06
N GLY A 289 24.83 -16.51 -32.60
CA GLY A 289 24.71 -17.59 -31.62
C GLY A 289 23.92 -17.19 -30.36
N PRO A 290 24.28 -16.08 -29.68
CA PRO A 290 23.54 -15.59 -28.53
C PRO A 290 22.10 -15.16 -28.85
N GLU A 291 21.86 -14.54 -30.00
CA GLU A 291 20.49 -14.17 -30.44
C GLU A 291 19.61 -15.41 -30.61
N SER A 292 20.14 -16.46 -31.23
CA SER A 292 19.44 -17.74 -31.42
C SER A 292 19.08 -18.38 -30.08
N TYR A 293 20.01 -18.38 -29.13
CA TYR A 293 19.78 -18.87 -27.77
C TYR A 293 18.68 -18.08 -27.05
N VAL A 294 18.72 -16.75 -27.10
CA VAL A 294 17.68 -15.92 -26.47
C VAL A 294 16.33 -16.08 -27.17
N ALA A 295 16.31 -16.22 -28.50
CA ALA A 295 15.08 -16.48 -29.26
C ALA A 295 14.41 -17.80 -28.83
N GLU A 296 15.20 -18.86 -28.63
CA GLU A 296 14.74 -20.14 -28.11
C GLU A 296 14.19 -20.00 -26.68
N MET A 297 14.93 -19.35 -25.78
CA MET A 297 14.50 -19.09 -24.40
C MET A 297 13.18 -18.30 -24.34
N ILE A 298 13.01 -17.29 -25.19
CA ILE A 298 11.75 -16.51 -25.30
C ILE A 298 10.61 -17.41 -25.78
N LYS A 299 10.86 -18.29 -26.76
CA LYS A 299 9.85 -19.23 -27.28
C LYS A 299 9.41 -20.23 -26.20
N GLU A 300 10.33 -20.68 -25.36
CA GLU A 300 10.09 -21.58 -24.23
C GLU A 300 9.52 -20.86 -22.99
N ARG A 301 9.44 -19.53 -23.02
CA ARG A 301 9.08 -18.67 -21.88
C ARG A 301 10.01 -18.85 -20.67
N ASN A 302 11.27 -19.18 -20.92
CA ASN A 302 12.30 -19.26 -19.89
C ASN A 302 12.99 -17.89 -19.70
N LEU A 303 13.08 -17.43 -18.44
CA LEU A 303 13.68 -16.14 -18.05
C LEU A 303 15.10 -16.28 -17.50
N ASP A 304 15.69 -17.48 -17.53
CA ASP A 304 17.01 -17.76 -16.95
C ASP A 304 18.18 -17.09 -17.68
N TRP A 305 17.95 -16.57 -18.89
CA TRP A 305 18.95 -15.82 -19.65
C TRP A 305 19.21 -14.42 -19.07
N PHE A 306 18.33 -13.89 -18.21
CA PHE A 306 18.61 -12.65 -17.47
C PHE A 306 19.62 -12.91 -16.34
N PRO A 307 20.57 -12.00 -16.09
CA PRO A 307 21.50 -12.15 -14.98
C PRO A 307 20.73 -12.04 -13.65
N ARG A 308 20.96 -12.97 -12.72
CA ARG A 308 20.38 -12.95 -11.37
C ARG A 308 21.49 -12.90 -10.34
N MET A 309 21.47 -11.88 -9.47
CA MET A 309 22.43 -11.68 -8.38
C MET A 309 23.90 -11.68 -8.82
N ARG A 310 24.18 -11.27 -10.07
CA ARG A 310 25.53 -11.26 -10.64
C ARG A 310 25.71 -10.12 -11.64
N ALA A 311 26.94 -9.62 -11.78
CA ALA A 311 27.34 -8.61 -12.75
C ALA A 311 28.80 -8.83 -13.14
N MET A 312 29.15 -8.59 -14.41
CA MET A 312 30.52 -8.79 -14.91
C MET A 312 31.56 -7.94 -14.18
N SER A 313 31.19 -6.69 -13.85
CA SER A 313 32.02 -5.74 -13.09
C SER A 313 32.44 -6.25 -11.71
N LEU A 314 31.68 -7.18 -11.11
CA LEU A 314 31.96 -7.75 -9.79
C LEU A 314 32.79 -9.05 -9.82
N VAL A 315 32.97 -9.67 -10.99
CA VAL A 315 33.67 -10.97 -11.14
C VAL A 315 35.19 -10.86 -10.87
N SER A 316 35.73 -9.64 -10.82
CA SER A 316 37.15 -9.39 -10.54
C SER A 316 37.62 -9.81 -9.14
N SER A 317 36.72 -10.16 -8.21
CA SER A 317 37.09 -10.69 -6.89
C SER A 317 37.62 -12.13 -6.89
N ASP A 318 37.50 -12.88 -7.98
CA ASP A 318 38.03 -14.26 -8.06
C ASP A 318 39.57 -14.31 -8.06
N SER A 319 40.24 -13.15 -8.21
CA SER A 319 41.69 -12.99 -8.12
C SER A 319 42.26 -13.49 -6.78
N GLU A 320 41.52 -13.40 -5.66
CA GLU A 320 41.96 -13.91 -4.36
C GLU A 320 41.88 -15.44 -4.28
N GLY A 321 40.92 -16.05 -4.97
CA GLY A 321 40.81 -17.51 -5.13
C GLY A 321 41.96 -18.04 -5.99
N GLU A 322 42.19 -17.42 -7.14
CA GLU A 322 43.29 -17.77 -8.05
C GLU A 322 44.66 -17.60 -7.39
N GLN A 323 44.87 -16.56 -6.58
CA GLN A 323 46.11 -16.39 -5.82
C GLN A 323 46.31 -17.48 -4.76
N ASN A 324 45.23 -17.90 -4.09
CA ASN A 324 45.30 -19.01 -3.13
C ASN A 324 45.58 -20.36 -3.81
N GLU A 325 45.00 -20.59 -4.99
CA GLU A 325 45.32 -21.77 -5.80
C GLU A 325 46.76 -21.76 -6.31
N LEU A 326 47.26 -20.61 -6.78
CA LEU A 326 48.63 -20.45 -7.23
C LEU A 326 49.63 -20.70 -6.09
N ARG A 327 49.33 -20.20 -4.88
CA ARG A 327 50.11 -20.47 -3.67
C ARG A 327 50.10 -21.95 -3.31
N SER A 328 48.94 -22.62 -3.38
CA SER A 328 48.83 -24.06 -3.14
C SER A 328 49.62 -24.88 -4.17
N LEU A 329 49.61 -24.49 -5.44
CA LEU A 329 50.39 -25.13 -6.50
C LEU A 329 51.90 -24.96 -6.28
N GLN A 330 52.33 -23.79 -5.80
CA GLN A 330 53.73 -23.53 -5.50
C GLN A 330 54.24 -24.38 -4.33
N GLU A 331 53.45 -24.56 -3.27
CA GLU A 331 53.77 -25.46 -2.16
C GLU A 331 53.89 -26.93 -2.61
N LYS A 332 52.98 -27.39 -3.49
CA LYS A 332 53.05 -28.74 -4.08
C LYS A 332 54.30 -28.93 -4.94
N LEU A 333 54.68 -27.90 -5.72
CA LEU A 333 55.88 -27.95 -6.55
C LEU A 333 57.15 -28.02 -5.68
N GLU A 334 57.25 -27.23 -4.63
CA GLU A 334 58.41 -27.25 -3.72
C GLU A 334 58.53 -28.60 -3.00
N SER A 335 57.41 -29.18 -2.56
CA SER A 335 57.37 -30.53 -1.99
C SER A 335 57.87 -31.59 -2.98
N ALA A 336 57.40 -31.54 -4.23
CA ALA A 336 57.85 -32.44 -5.29
C ALA A 336 59.36 -32.28 -5.59
N MET A 337 59.87 -31.05 -5.63
CA MET A 337 61.30 -30.79 -5.81
C MET A 337 62.15 -31.35 -4.67
N ARG A 338 61.69 -31.21 -3.41
CA ARG A 338 62.37 -31.81 -2.24
C ARG A 338 62.39 -33.33 -2.30
N LEU A 339 61.28 -33.95 -2.71
CA LEU A 339 61.19 -35.40 -2.91
C LEU A 339 62.16 -35.87 -4.01
N VAL A 340 62.21 -35.18 -5.14
CA VAL A 340 63.13 -35.50 -6.25
C VAL A 340 64.59 -35.34 -5.81
N ALA A 341 64.93 -34.27 -5.09
CA ALA A 341 66.27 -34.07 -4.54
C ALA A 341 66.65 -35.17 -3.53
N GLY A 342 65.72 -35.55 -2.65
CA GLY A 342 65.89 -36.64 -1.70
C GLY A 342 66.13 -38.00 -2.39
N LEU A 343 65.29 -38.35 -3.37
CA LEU A 343 65.45 -39.57 -4.17
C LEU A 343 66.75 -39.58 -4.96
N SER A 344 67.15 -38.44 -5.55
CA SER A 344 68.43 -38.31 -6.23
C SER A 344 69.61 -38.53 -5.28
N GLY A 345 69.53 -38.02 -4.05
CA GLY A 345 70.53 -38.25 -3.00
C GLY A 345 70.62 -39.73 -2.62
N GLN A 346 69.47 -40.38 -2.37
CA GLN A 346 69.42 -41.82 -2.07
C GLN A 346 69.97 -42.67 -3.21
N LEU A 347 69.70 -42.30 -4.46
CA LEU A 347 70.25 -43.00 -5.64
C LEU A 347 71.78 -42.86 -5.72
N SER A 348 72.31 -41.67 -5.40
CA SER A 348 73.76 -41.44 -5.35
C SER A 348 74.43 -42.25 -4.24
N GLU A 349 73.84 -42.27 -3.05
CA GLU A 349 74.37 -43.03 -1.92
C GLU A 349 74.31 -44.54 -2.17
N LEU A 350 73.20 -45.03 -2.75
CA LEU A 350 73.07 -46.43 -3.17
C LEU A 350 74.12 -46.80 -4.22
N LYS A 351 74.38 -45.91 -5.19
CA LYS A 351 75.44 -46.10 -6.18
C LYS A 351 76.80 -46.22 -5.50
N ASP A 352 77.12 -45.32 -4.57
CA ASP A 352 78.41 -45.33 -3.88
C ASP A 352 78.57 -46.60 -3.03
N GLN A 353 77.54 -47.01 -2.28
CA GLN A 353 77.52 -48.28 -1.54
C GLN A 353 77.71 -49.49 -2.46
N MET A 354 77.07 -49.52 -3.63
CA MET A 354 77.24 -50.58 -4.63
C MET A 354 78.67 -50.61 -5.20
N THR A 355 79.29 -49.46 -5.43
CA THR A 355 80.70 -49.41 -5.86
C THR A 355 81.65 -49.88 -4.77
N GLU A 356 81.39 -49.53 -3.51
CA GLU A 356 82.22 -49.93 -2.37
C GLU A 356 82.07 -51.42 -2.07
N GLN A 357 80.85 -51.98 -2.12
CA GLN A 357 80.63 -53.44 -2.07
C GLN A 357 81.38 -54.17 -3.20
N ARG A 358 81.39 -53.60 -4.41
CA ARG A 358 82.14 -54.19 -5.53
C ARG A 358 83.65 -54.19 -5.25
N LYS A 359 84.20 -53.10 -4.72
CA LYS A 359 85.62 -53.03 -4.28
C LYS A 359 85.92 -54.03 -3.17
N GLN A 360 85.04 -54.16 -2.16
CA GLN A 360 85.19 -55.15 -1.08
C GLN A 360 85.15 -56.59 -1.61
N LYS A 361 84.23 -56.94 -2.52
CA LYS A 361 84.20 -58.25 -3.17
C LYS A 361 85.49 -58.52 -3.96
N GLN A 362 86.02 -57.53 -4.68
CA GLN A 362 87.32 -57.65 -5.36
C GLN A 362 88.47 -57.86 -4.38
N ARG A 363 88.44 -57.20 -3.22
CA ARG A 363 89.48 -57.34 -2.17
C ARG A 363 89.44 -58.72 -1.50
N ILE A 364 88.25 -59.26 -1.24
CA ILE A 364 88.04 -60.62 -0.74
C ILE A 364 88.47 -61.65 -1.78
N GLY A 365 88.18 -61.41 -3.06
CA GLY A 365 88.66 -62.25 -4.17
C GLY A 365 90.18 -62.26 -4.33
N LEU A 366 90.89 -61.20 -3.92
CA LEU A 366 92.35 -61.11 -3.97
C LEU A 366 93.04 -61.81 -2.77
N LEU A 367 92.35 -61.95 -1.64
CA LEU A 367 92.84 -62.61 -0.42
C LEU A 367 92.49 -64.10 -0.34
N GLY A 368 91.70 -64.62 -1.29
CA GLY A 368 91.49 -66.05 -1.47
C GLY A 368 92.56 -66.66 -2.38
N HIS A 369 93.69 -67.09 -1.80
CA HIS A 369 94.61 -68.02 -2.48
C HIS A 369 94.29 -69.48 -2.07
N PRO A 370 94.48 -70.43 -2.99
CA PRO A 370 93.69 -71.67 -3.07
C PRO A 370 94.17 -72.76 -2.12
N PRO A 371 93.29 -73.66 -1.62
CA PRO A 371 93.73 -74.97 -1.20
C PRO A 371 93.85 -75.89 -2.42
N HIS A 372 95.09 -76.29 -2.67
CA HIS A 372 95.55 -77.65 -3.02
C HIS A 372 94.57 -78.56 -3.80
N MET A 373 94.94 -78.86 -5.05
CA MET A 373 94.43 -80.03 -5.78
C MET A 373 94.82 -81.32 -5.03
N ASN A 374 93.85 -82.20 -4.75
CA ASN A 374 94.11 -83.62 -4.66
C ASN A 374 92.93 -84.43 -5.25
N VAL A 375 93.13 -84.83 -6.51
CA VAL A 375 92.80 -86.11 -7.18
C VAL A 375 91.80 -87.07 -6.50
N ASN A 376 90.63 -87.21 -7.17
CA ASN A 376 89.92 -88.47 -7.57
C ASN A 376 89.35 -89.40 -6.45
N PRO A 377 88.42 -90.36 -6.73
CA PRO A 377 87.63 -90.67 -7.95
C PRO A 377 86.11 -90.79 -7.74
N GLN A 378 85.42 -91.05 -8.86
CA GLN A 378 84.16 -91.82 -8.99
C GLN A 378 82.80 -91.13 -8.71
N GLN A 379 82.09 -90.87 -9.82
CA GLN A 379 80.65 -91.14 -10.01
C GLN A 379 80.32 -92.64 -9.77
N PRO A 380 79.04 -93.09 -9.69
CA PRO A 380 77.75 -92.45 -10.03
C PRO A 380 76.77 -92.48 -8.82
N ALA A 381 75.52 -92.03 -8.82
CA ALA A 381 74.45 -91.93 -9.80
C ALA A 381 73.45 -90.86 -9.34
#